data_AF-A0A7W8YT07-F1
#
_entry.id   AF-A0A7W8YT07-F1
#
_cell.length_a   1.000
_cell.length_b   1.000
_cell.length_c   1.000
_cell.angle_alpha   90.00
_cell.angle_beta   90.00
_cell.angle_gamma   90.00
#
_symmetry.space_group_name_H-M   'P 1'
#
loop_
_entity.id
_entity.type
_entity.pdbx_description
1 polymer ?
#
loop_
_entity_poly.entity_id
_entity_poly.type
_entity_poly.pdbx_seq_one_letter_code
_entity_poly.pdbx_strand_id
1 'polypeptide(L)'
;MKTLKILRLLLTSYLGLMAATLTLFLIGMAAYQLMGVEFQPVIIWFKVITLGIVGYYLSNYKKKEFYYYRNMGLSRGFIWVCTFTFDLSLFVALLILIKS
;
A
#
# COMPACT_ATOMS: atom_id res chain seq x y z
N MET A 1 -9.89 24.06 0.63
CA MET A 1 -8.50 24.04 1.20
C MET A 1 -8.20 22.84 2.11
N LYS A 2 -9.13 22.37 2.97
CA LYS A 2 -8.90 21.18 3.82
C LYS A 2 -8.69 19.89 3.01
N THR A 3 -9.52 19.64 2.00
CA THR A 3 -9.45 18.45 1.12
C THR A 3 -8.12 18.28 0.38
N LEU A 4 -7.56 19.36 -0.17
CA LEU A 4 -6.24 19.34 -0.83
C LEU A 4 -5.11 18.96 0.14
N LYS A 5 -5.19 19.38 1.41
CA LYS A 5 -4.21 18.99 2.43
C LYS A 5 -4.31 17.50 2.74
N ILE A 6 -5.52 16.94 2.79
CA ILE A 6 -5.76 15.51 3.01
C ILE A 6 -5.23 14.70 1.81
N LEU A 7 -5.52 15.14 0.59
CA LEU A 7 -5.03 14.49 -0.64
C LEU A 7 -3.50 14.44 -0.67
N ARG A 8 -2.85 15.58 -0.40
CA ARG A 8 -1.37 15.66 -0.32
C ARG A 8 -0.83 14.70 0.74
N LEU A 9 -1.52 14.57 1.88
CA LEU A 9 -1.16 13.66 2.95
C LEU A 9 -1.16 12.19 2.53
N LEU A 10 -2.26 11.77 1.89
CA LEU A 10 -2.43 10.42 1.40
C LEU A 10 -1.37 10.11 0.35
N LEU A 11 -1.08 11.09 -0.53
CA LEU A 11 -0.03 10.98 -1.53
C LEU A 11 1.36 10.84 -0.91
N THR A 12 1.72 11.67 0.07
CA THR A 12 3.02 11.56 0.77
C THR A 12 3.15 10.26 1.57
N SER A 13 2.03 9.75 2.09
CA SER A 13 1.99 8.46 2.78
C SER A 13 2.22 7.31 1.79
N TYR A 14 1.54 7.34 0.64
CA TYR A 14 1.70 6.36 -0.44
C TYR A 14 3.10 6.40 -1.06
N LEU A 15 3.67 7.58 -1.31
CA LEU A 15 5.04 7.73 -1.82
C LEU A 15 6.09 7.09 -0.89
N GLY A 16 5.86 7.15 0.43
CA GLY A 16 6.73 6.49 1.40
C GLY A 16 6.68 4.95 1.34
N LEU A 17 5.62 4.39 0.77
CA LEU A 17 5.46 2.94 0.57
C LEU A 17 5.84 2.50 -0.84
N MET A 18 5.87 3.43 -1.80
CA MET A 18 5.97 3.14 -3.23
C MET A 18 7.15 2.21 -3.59
N ALA A 19 8.32 2.42 -2.98
CA ALA A 19 9.47 1.55 -3.25
C ALA A 19 9.23 0.10 -2.80
N ALA A 20 8.62 -0.09 -1.62
CA ALA A 20 8.28 -1.40 -1.10
C ALA A 20 7.13 -2.04 -1.91
N THR A 21 6.13 -1.27 -2.31
CA THR A 21 4.99 -1.82 -3.06
C THR A 21 5.34 -2.19 -4.49
N LEU A 22 6.24 -1.43 -5.14
CA LEU A 22 6.74 -1.69 -6.48
C LEU A 22 7.66 -2.91 -6.51
N THR A 23 8.54 -3.07 -5.52
CA THR A 23 9.38 -4.29 -5.40
C THR A 23 8.53 -5.54 -5.20
N LEU A 24 7.52 -5.49 -4.32
CA LEU A 24 6.57 -6.59 -4.14
C LEU A 24 5.76 -6.89 -5.41
N PHE A 25 5.42 -5.86 -6.19
CA PHE A 25 4.75 -6.03 -7.47
C PHE A 25 5.62 -6.78 -8.48
N LEU A 26 6.90 -6.40 -8.63
CA LEU A 26 7.83 -7.09 -9.52
C LEU A 26 8.05 -8.56 -9.11
N ILE A 27 8.21 -8.82 -7.81
CA ILE A 27 8.33 -10.19 -7.29
C ILE A 27 7.05 -10.99 -7.57
N GLY A 28 5.88 -10.40 -7.34
CA GLY A 28 4.59 -11.03 -7.63
C GLY A 28 4.42 -11.37 -9.11
N MET A 29 4.81 -10.48 -10.02
CA MET A 29 4.78 -10.75 -11.46
C MET A 29 5.73 -11.87 -11.86
N ALA A 30 6.97 -11.84 -11.37
CA ALA A 30 7.96 -12.90 -11.64
C ALA A 30 7.47 -14.26 -11.13
N ALA A 31 6.92 -14.31 -9.91
CA ALA A 31 6.35 -15.53 -9.35
C ALA A 31 5.16 -16.04 -10.16
N TYR A 32 4.27 -15.15 -10.61
CA TYR A 32 3.11 -15.50 -11.45
C TYR A 32 3.53 -16.11 -12.79
N GLN A 33 4.57 -15.56 -13.44
CA GLN A 33 5.09 -16.10 -14.69
C GLN A 33 5.73 -17.49 -14.54
N LEU A 34 6.37 -17.77 -13.40
CA LEU A 34 7.06 -19.04 -13.15
C LEU A 34 6.12 -20.15 -12.65
N MET A 35 5.13 -19.80 -11.82
CA MET A 35 4.29 -20.77 -11.10
C MET A 35 2.84 -20.82 -11.61
N GLY A 36 2.45 -19.90 -12.49
CA GLY A 36 1.12 -19.87 -13.08
C GLY A 36 0.01 -19.37 -12.14
N VAL A 37 -1.23 -19.52 -12.60
CA VAL A 37 -2.44 -18.91 -11.99
C VAL A 37 -2.74 -19.46 -10.59
N GLU A 38 -2.38 -20.72 -10.32
CA GLU A 38 -2.62 -21.37 -9.02
C GLU A 38 -1.91 -20.66 -7.86
N PHE A 39 -0.82 -19.94 -8.15
CA PHE A 39 -0.04 -19.20 -7.16
C PHE A 39 -0.59 -17.80 -6.85
N GLN A 40 -1.63 -17.36 -7.57
CA GLN A 40 -2.24 -16.03 -7.42
C GLN A 40 -2.73 -15.72 -5.99
N PRO A 41 -3.41 -16.64 -5.27
CA PRO A 41 -3.82 -16.38 -3.88
C PRO A 41 -2.63 -16.19 -2.95
N VAL A 42 -1.55 -16.96 -3.15
CA VAL A 42 -0.33 -16.88 -2.35
C VAL A 42 0.34 -15.52 -2.52
N ILE A 43 0.43 -15.04 -3.75
CA ILE A 43 1.00 -13.72 -4.08
C ILE A 43 0.19 -12.58 -3.44
N ILE A 44 -1.15 -12.68 -3.45
CA ILE A 44 -2.03 -11.69 -2.83
C ILE A 44 -1.81 -11.66 -1.31
N TRP A 45 -1.81 -12.82 -0.65
CA TRP A 45 -1.60 -12.89 0.81
C TRP A 45 -0.19 -12.45 1.20
N PHE A 46 0.83 -12.81 0.42
CA PHE A 46 2.19 -12.32 0.61
C PHE A 46 2.25 -10.79 0.57
N LYS A 47 1.56 -10.16 -0.38
CA LYS A 47 1.46 -8.70 -0.47
C LYS A 47 0.73 -8.08 0.73
N VAL A 48 -0.36 -8.68 1.20
CA VAL A 48 -1.10 -8.19 2.39
C VAL A 48 -0.19 -8.20 3.63
N ILE A 49 0.52 -9.30 3.87
CA ILE A 49 1.42 -9.44 5.03
C ILE A 49 2.56 -8.42 4.97
N THR A 50 3.21 -8.30 3.81
CA THR A 50 4.33 -7.38 3.63
C THR A 50 3.91 -5.92 3.71
N LEU A 51 2.75 -5.54 3.18
CA LEU A 51 2.16 -4.22 3.39
C LEU A 51 1.94 -3.93 4.89
N GLY A 52 1.43 -4.91 5.64
CA GLY A 52 1.26 -4.80 7.08
C GLY A 52 2.57 -4.53 7.82
N ILE A 53 3.63 -5.28 7.49
CA ILE A 53 4.97 -5.12 8.08
C ILE A 53 5.56 -3.74 7.72
N VAL A 54 5.55 -3.39 6.43
CA VAL A 54 6.11 -2.12 5.95
C VAL A 54 5.35 -0.95 6.55
N GLY A 55 4.01 -1.01 6.59
CA GLY A 55 3.23 0.07 7.18
C GLY A 55 3.36 0.16 8.69
N TYR A 56 3.54 -0.96 9.41
CA TYR A 56 3.90 -0.91 10.82
C TYR A 56 5.24 -0.19 11.04
N TYR A 57 6.26 -0.53 10.25
CA TYR A 57 7.57 0.10 10.32
C TYR A 57 7.51 1.60 9.98
N LEU A 58 6.85 1.96 8.87
CA LEU A 58 6.67 3.35 8.49
C LEU A 58 5.83 4.13 9.50
N SER A 59 4.84 3.47 10.13
CA SER A 59 4.00 4.09 11.14
C SER A 59 4.78 4.47 12.40
N ASN A 60 5.81 3.70 12.72
CA ASN A 60 6.74 4.00 13.82
C ASN A 60 7.77 5.05 13.40
N TYR A 61 8.31 4.95 12.19
CA TYR A 61 9.26 5.94 11.64
C TYR A 61 8.64 7.34 11.53
N LYS A 62 7.42 7.45 10.97
CA LYS A 62 6.69 8.70 10.76
C LYS A 62 5.84 9.11 11.96
N LYS A 63 6.12 8.61 13.18
CA LYS A 63 5.29 8.88 14.37
C LYS A 63 5.06 10.38 14.62
N LYS A 64 6.05 11.21 14.30
CA LYS A 64 5.99 12.68 14.40
C LYS A 64 4.96 13.31 13.45
N GLU A 65 4.88 12.83 12.21
CA GLU A 65 3.91 13.31 11.21
C GLU A 65 2.47 12.97 11.60
N PHE A 66 2.26 11.82 12.25
CA PHE A 66 0.93 11.42 12.73
C PHE A 66 0.38 12.33 13.85
N TYR A 67 1.23 13.00 14.64
CA TYR A 67 0.76 13.99 15.62
C TYR A 67 0.17 15.22 14.92
N TYR A 68 0.77 15.64 13.82
CA TYR A 68 0.23 16.72 12.99
C TYR A 68 -1.12 16.33 12.36
N TYR A 69 -1.29 15.06 11.97
CA TYR A 69 -2.53 14.55 11.38
C TYR A 69 -3.67 14.45 12.40
N ARG A 70 -3.34 14.08 13.64
CA ARG A 70 -4.30 14.06 14.75
C ARG A 70 -4.85 15.46 15.05
N ASN A 71 -4.02 16.50 14.96
CA ASN A 71 -4.47 17.89 15.10
C ASN A 71 -5.41 18.35 13.98
N MET A 72 -5.47 17.63 12.85
CA MET A 72 -6.43 17.86 11.76
C MET A 72 -7.70 17.00 11.87
N GLY A 73 -7.85 16.20 12.93
CA GLY A 73 -8.98 15.29 13.12
C GLY A 73 -8.90 13.99 12.32
N LEU A 74 -7.75 13.71 11.68
CA LEU A 74 -7.54 12.45 10.95
C LEU A 74 -6.92 11.41 11.88
N SER A 75 -7.53 10.23 11.92
CA SER A 75 -6.95 9.09 12.63
C SER A 75 -5.81 8.47 11.80
N ARG A 76 -4.80 7.95 12.51
CA ARG A 76 -3.71 7.17 11.89
C ARG A 76 -4.25 5.98 11.09
N GLY A 77 -5.27 5.30 11.63
CA GLY A 77 -5.90 4.15 10.99
C GLY A 77 -6.55 4.51 9.66
N PHE A 78 -7.23 5.66 9.58
CA PHE A 78 -7.88 6.09 8.34
C PHE A 78 -6.88 6.26 7.18
N ILE A 79 -5.74 6.91 7.44
CA ILE A 79 -4.69 7.11 6.43
C ILE A 79 -4.18 5.76 5.93
N TRP A 80 -3.84 4.84 6.85
CA TRP A 80 -3.33 3.52 6.49
C TRP A 80 -4.34 2.66 5.74
N VAL A 81 -5.60 2.64 6.18
CA VAL A 81 -6.66 1.89 5.50
C VAL A 81 -6.86 2.41 4.09
N CYS A 82 -6.93 3.74 3.90
CA CYS A 82 -7.04 4.32 2.56
C CYS A 82 -5.83 3.95 1.68
N THR A 83 -4.61 4.10 2.20
CA THR A 83 -3.38 3.82 1.43
C THR A 83 -3.25 2.34 1.08
N PHE A 84 -3.52 1.42 2.01
CA PHE A 84 -3.47 -0.02 1.77
C PHE A 84 -4.57 -0.50 0.84
N THR A 85 -5.80 0.01 1.01
CA THR A 85 -6.91 -0.36 0.13
C THR A 85 -6.63 0.08 -1.30
N PHE A 86 -6.12 1.31 -1.47
CA PHE A 86 -5.71 1.81 -2.78
C PHE A 86 -4.61 0.94 -3.41
N ASP A 87 -3.53 0.65 -2.68
CA ASP A 87 -2.41 -0.17 -3.18
C ASP A 87 -2.83 -1.60 -3.56
N LEU A 88 -3.66 -2.25 -2.73
CA LEU A 88 -4.19 -3.58 -3.01
C LEU A 88 -5.13 -3.58 -4.22
N SER A 89 -6.01 -2.58 -4.35
CA SER A 89 -6.89 -2.46 -5.50
C SER A 89 -6.12 -2.29 -6.81
N LEU A 90 -5.07 -1.46 -6.79
CA LEU A 90 -4.19 -1.23 -7.94
C LEU A 90 -3.43 -2.52 -8.32
N PHE A 91 -2.94 -3.26 -7.32
CA PHE A 91 -2.28 -4.55 -7.54
C PHE A 91 -3.19 -5.60 -8.17
N VAL A 92 -4.41 -5.74 -7.65
CA VAL A 92 -5.40 -6.69 -8.19
C VAL A 92 -5.82 -6.30 -9.60
N ALA A 93 -6.02 -5.00 -9.86
CA ALA A 93 -6.33 -4.50 -11.20
C ALA A 93 -5.21 -4.83 -12.20
N LEU A 94 -3.94 -4.65 -11.82
CA LEU A 94 -2.80 -5.00 -12.67
C LEU A 94 -2.71 -6.51 -12.93
N LEU A 95 -2.98 -7.36 -11.93
CA LEU A 95 -3.02 -8.81 -12.14
C LEU A 95 -4.13 -9.22 -13.11
N ILE A 96 -5.30 -8.58 -13.04
CA ILE A 96 -6.40 -8.83 -13.98
C ILE A 96 -6.00 -8.39 -15.40
N LEU A 97 -5.37 -7.22 -15.54
CA LEU A 97 -4.93 -6.71 -16.84
C LEU A 97 -3.86 -7.58 -17.49
N ILE A 98 -2.91 -8.13 -16.72
CA ILE A 98 -1.88 -9.04 -17.24
C ILE A 98 -2.46 -10.37 -17.71
N LYS A 99 -3.60 -10.78 -17.13
CA LYS A 99 -4.28 -12.03 -17.46
C LYS A 99 -5.18 -11.90 -18.71
N SER A 100 -5.64 -10.69 -19.04
CA SER A 100 -6.49 -10.40 -20.21
C SER A 100 -5.66 -10.25 -21.49
#